data_AF-X0W932-F1
#
_entry.id   AF-X0W932-F1
#
_cell.length_a   1.000
_cell.length_b   1.000
_cell.length_c   1.000
_cell.angle_alpha   90.00
_cell.angle_beta   90.00
_cell.angle_gamma   90.00
#
_symmetry.space_group_name_H-M   'P 1'
#
loop_
_entity.id
_entity.type
_entity.pdbx_description
1 polymer ?
#
loop_
_entity_poly.entity_id
_entity_poly.type
_entity_poly.pdbx_seq_one_letter_code
_entity_poly.pdbx_strand_id
1 'polypeptide(L)' 'MNNKLKNYRREIVDKIIPYARKDKRITLLVCDMGFGVADKFEEEFPKRIVNMGIMEQGTVGIAAG' A
#
# COMPACT_ATOMS: atom_id res chain seq x y z
N MET A 1 10.29 -26.81 11.18
CA MET A 1 10.47 -25.42 10.69
C MET A 1 9.11 -24.89 10.28
N ASN A 2 8.55 -23.96 11.04
CA ASN A 2 7.24 -23.36 10.73
C ASN A 2 7.38 -22.54 9.45
N ASN A 3 6.98 -23.12 8.31
CA ASN A 3 6.86 -22.40 7.05
C ASN A 3 5.60 -21.52 7.17
N LYS A 4 5.74 -20.40 7.90
CA LYS A 4 4.68 -19.40 8.02
C LYS A 4 4.38 -18.95 6.60
N LEU A 5 3.17 -19.21 6.10
CA LEU A 5 2.72 -18.81 4.78
C LEU A 5 3.12 -17.35 4.53
N LYS A 6 4.04 -17.15 3.59
CA LYS A 6 4.63 -15.83 3.32
C LYS A 6 3.59 -14.99 2.59
N ASN A 7 3.10 -13.93 3.24
CA ASN A 7 2.19 -12.98 2.61
C ASN A 7 3.01 -11.90 1.90
N TYR A 8 3.32 -12.16 0.63
CA TYR A 8 4.13 -11.24 -0.19
C TYR A 8 3.47 -9.88 -0.41
N ARG A 9 2.13 -9.77 -0.38
CA ARG A 9 1.44 -8.47 -0.53
C ARG A 9 1.84 -7.53 0.61
N ARG A 10 1.77 -8.04 1.84
CA ARG A 10 2.19 -7.30 3.03
C ARG A 10 3.69 -7.00 3.00
N GLU A 11 4.50 -7.97 2.59
CA GLU A 11 5.96 -7.78 2.53
C GLU A 11 6.36 -6.65 1.57
N ILE A 12 5.70 -6.56 0.41
CA ILE A 12 5.94 -5.48 -0.57
C ILE A 12 5.55 -4.13 0.02
N VAL A 13 4.37 -4.01 0.64
CA VAL A 13 3.92 -2.75 1.26
C VAL A 13 4.83 -2.33 2.42
N ASP A 14 5.28 -3.28 3.26
CA ASP A 14 6.23 -2.97 4.32
C ASP A 14 7.59 -2.50 3.77
N LYS A 15 8.02 -3.03 2.61
CA LYS A 15 9.30 -2.68 1.97
C LYS A 15 9.30 -1.30 1.32
N ILE A 16 8.14 -0.70 0.99
CA ILE A 16 8.08 0.67 0.46
C ILE A 16 8.16 1.74 1.56
N ILE A 17 7.86 1.40 2.83
CA ILE A 17 7.83 2.35 3.96
C ILE A 17 9.16 3.13 4.11
N PRO A 18 10.36 2.51 4.07
CA PRO A 18 11.62 3.26 4.19
C PRO A 18 11.83 4.32 3.11
N TYR A 19 11.25 4.13 1.92
CA TYR A 19 11.30 5.10 0.82
C TYR A 19 10.29 6.22 1.06
N ALA A 20 9.07 5.88 1.49
CA ALA A 20 8.04 6.86 1.83
C ALA A 20 8.43 7.76 3.02
N ARG A 21 9.29 7.30 3.94
CA ARG A 21 9.88 8.14 5.00
C ARG A 21 10.83 9.22 4.45
N LYS A 22 11.57 8.90 3.39
CA LYS A 22 12.57 9.79 2.79
C LYS A 22 11.97 10.76 1.79
N ASP A 23 10.96 10.32 1.04
CA ASP A 23 10.29 11.11 0.02
C ASP A 23 8.82 11.34 0.37
N LYS A 24 8.49 12.60 0.65
CA LYS A 24 7.14 13.04 1.01
C LYS A 24 6.15 12.98 -0.17
N ARG A 25 6.66 12.85 -1.41
CA ARG A 25 5.84 12.77 -2.64
C ARG A 25 5.27 11.37 -2.87
N ILE A 26 5.81 10.34 -2.22
CA ILE A 26 5.32 8.97 -2.34
C ILE A 26 3.96 8.87 -1.62
N THR A 27 2.94 8.48 -2.38
CA THR A 27 1.58 8.18 -1.96
C THR A 27 1.21 6.78 -2.43
N LEU A 28 0.43 6.06 -1.63
CA LEU A 28 -0.02 4.70 -1.92
C LEU A 28 -1.50 4.70 -2.31
N LEU A 29 -1.80 4.30 -3.55
CA LEU A 29 -3.17 3.99 -3.97
C LEU A 29 -3.37 2.47 -3.88
N VAL A 30 -4.40 2.04 -3.18
CA VAL A 30 -4.75 0.62 -3.05
C VAL A 30 -6.15 0.37 -3.57
N CYS A 31 -6.36 -0.77 -4.21
CA CYS A 31 -7.70 -1.31 -4.47
C CYS A 31 -8.04 -2.33 -3.38
N ASP A 32 -9.11 -3.09 -3.53
CA ASP A 32 -9.42 -4.15 -2.58
C ASP A 32 -8.29 -5.20 -2.53
N MET A 33 -7.55 -5.22 -1.41
CA MET A 33 -6.40 -6.12 -1.19
C MET A 33 -6.63 -7.14 -0.06
N GLY A 34 -7.83 -7.13 0.53
CA GLY A 34 -8.11 -7.85 1.78
C GLY A 34 -7.48 -7.18 3.01
N PHE A 35 -7.78 -7.75 4.18
CA PHE A 35 -7.45 -7.15 5.48
C PHE A 35 -5.94 -7.18 5.79
N GLY A 36 -5.43 -6.11 6.39
CA GLY A 36 -4.13 -6.14 7.07
C GLY A 36 -2.91 -5.92 6.19
N VAL A 37 -3.09 -5.67 4.88
CA VAL A 37 -1.97 -5.59 3.93
C VAL A 37 -1.26 -4.26 4.01
N ALA A 38 -1.99 -3.16 4.22
CA ALA A 38 -1.45 -1.81 4.20
C ALA A 38 -1.47 -1.08 5.55
N ASP A 39 -1.93 -1.72 6.62
CA ASP A 39 -2.11 -1.13 7.95
C ASP A 39 -0.89 -0.35 8.44
N LYS A 40 0.31 -0.92 8.32
CA LYS A 40 1.54 -0.24 8.76
C LYS A 40 1.83 1.04 7.97
N PHE A 41 1.52 1.03 6.67
CA PHE A 41 1.71 2.22 5.83
C PHE A 41 0.65 3.28 6.18
N GLU A 42 -0.58 2.86 6.44
CA GLU A 42 -1.68 3.74 6.86
C GLU A 42 -1.43 4.37 8.23
N GLU A 43 -0.96 3.58 9.21
CA GLU A 43 -0.58 4.05 10.54
C GLU A 43 0.51 5.11 10.49
N GLU A 44 1.55 4.91 9.66
CA GLU A 44 2.64 5.88 9.52
C GLU A 44 2.26 7.10 8.66
N PHE A 45 1.46 6.91 7.62
CA PHE A 45 1.18 7.92 6.60
C PHE A 45 -0.31 8.04 6.25
N PRO A 46 -1.19 8.36 7.21
CA PRO A 46 -2.65 8.32 7.03
C PRO A 46 -3.16 9.30 5.96
N LYS A 47 -2.37 10.34 5.65
CA LYS A 47 -2.69 11.33 4.60
C LYS A 47 -2.12 11.00 3.22
N ARG A 48 -1.37 9.90 3.09
CA ARG A 48 -0.68 9.49 1.85
C ARG A 48 -1.04 8.07 1.43
N ILE A 49 -2.20 7.59 1.87
CA ILE A 49 -2.81 6.35 1.41
C ILE A 49 -4.25 6.63 1.03
N VAL A 50 -4.71 6.04 -0.08
CA VAL A 50 -6.09 6.14 -0.53
C VAL A 50 -6.57 4.75 -0.98
N ASN A 51 -7.70 4.31 -0.44
CA ASN A 51 -8.37 3.10 -0.88
C ASN A 51 -9.41 3.46 -1.97
N MET A 52 -9.21 2.89 -3.15
CA MET A 52 -9.97 3.13 -4.38
C MET A 52 -11.05 2.07 -4.62
N GLY A 53 -11.23 1.11 -3.71
CA GLY A 53 -12.20 0.02 -3.85
C GLY A 53 -11.94 -0.85 -5.08
N ILE A 54 -13.00 -1.17 -5.83
CA ILE A 54 -12.99 -2.04 -7.02
C ILE A 54 -12.90 -1.19 -8.30
N MET A 55 -12.03 -0.17 -8.30
CA MET A 55 -11.91 0.80 -9.39
C MET A 55 -10.51 0.82 -9.98
N GLU A 56 -9.92 -0.36 -10.25
CA GLU A 56 -8.52 -0.52 -10.67
C GLU A 56 -8.18 0.32 -11.89
N GLN A 57 -9.07 0.36 -12.89
CA GLN A 57 -8.87 1.19 -14.08
C GLN A 57 -8.81 2.69 -13.75
N GLY A 58 -9.70 3.15 -12.86
CA GLY A 58 -9.72 4.53 -12.37
C GLY A 58 -8.48 4.86 -11.53
N THR A 59 -8.03 3.92 -10.68
CA THR A 59 -6.82 4.05 -9.87
C THR A 59 -5.59 4.33 -10.73
N VAL A 60 -5.44 3.63 -11.86
CA VAL A 60 -4.32 3.87 -12.77
C VAL A 60 -4.40 5.26 -13.40
N GLY A 61 -5.61 5.69 -13.81
CA GLY A 61 -5.82 7.04 -14.32
C GLY A 61 -5.49 8.13 -13.30
N ILE A 62 -5.88 7.93 -12.03
CA ILE A 62 -5.60 8.84 -10.92
C ILE A 62 -4.11 8.85 -10.57
N ALA A 63 -3.43 7.71 -10.65
CA ALA A 63 -1.99 7.64 -10.43
C ALA A 63 -1.18 8.35 -11.53
N ALA A 64 -1.74 8.46 -12.75
CA ALA A 64 -1.09 9.08 -13.89
C ALA A 64 -1.22 10.63 -13.90
N GLY A 65 -2.20 11.18 -13.19
CA GLY A 65 -2.41 12.63 -13.03
C GLY A 65 -1.57 13.20 -11.90
#